data_AF-B1KRC2-F1
#
_entry.id   AF-B1KRC2-F1
#
_cell.length_a   1.000
_cell.length_b   1.000
_cell.length_c   1.000
_cell.angle_alpha   90.00
_cell.angle_beta   90.00
_cell.angle_gamma   90.00
#
_symmetry.space_group_name_H-M   'P 1'
#
loop_
_entity.id
_entity.type
_entity.pdbx_description
1 polymer ?
#
loop_
_entity_poly.entity_id
_entity_poly.type
_entity_poly.pdbx_seq_one_letter_code
_entity_poly.pdbx_strand_id
1 'polypeptide(L)'
;MLNLIVVPLMPLVGALTANLNELIRGESAKLHPNMSIGMKTFTLAAASFAVVWFALLITAIYTSSNNSTLAGIEVLILFLAGLGLTAVAKGSRFISDKAQLWIYRLALPFILLASTLVVHFG
;
A
#
# COMPACT_ATOMS: atom_id res chain seq x y z
N MET A 1 -10.97 -17.16 8.64
CA MET A 1 -9.96 -16.38 9.38
C MET A 1 -8.71 -16.37 8.55
N LEU A 2 -8.11 -15.20 8.33
CA LEU A 2 -6.87 -15.07 7.56
C LEU A 2 -5.70 -15.84 8.19
N ASN A 3 -4.84 -16.36 7.32
CA ASN A 3 -3.56 -16.93 7.73
C ASN A 3 -2.65 -15.84 8.33
N LEU A 4 -1.98 -16.18 9.44
CA LEU A 4 -1.10 -15.27 10.18
C LEU A 4 0.02 -14.67 9.31
N ILE A 5 0.47 -15.39 8.28
CA ILE A 5 1.49 -14.94 7.33
C ILE A 5 1.00 -13.73 6.50
N VAL A 6 -0.31 -13.63 6.29
CA VAL A 6 -0.95 -12.65 5.41
C VAL A 6 -1.41 -11.41 6.18
N VAL A 7 -1.63 -11.56 7.49
CA VAL A 7 -2.02 -10.47 8.41
C VAL A 7 -1.15 -9.21 8.30
N PRO A 8 0.20 -9.28 8.24
CA PRO A 8 1.03 -8.07 8.12
C PRO A 8 1.05 -7.45 6.70
N LEU A 9 0.64 -8.19 5.66
CA LEU A 9 0.73 -7.70 4.29
C LEU A 9 -0.28 -6.58 4.02
N MET A 10 -1.52 -6.72 4.49
CA MET A 10 -2.57 -5.72 4.25
C MET A 10 -2.29 -4.37 4.92
N PRO A 11 -1.83 -4.30 6.19
CA PRO A 11 -1.39 -3.05 6.79
C PRO A 11 -0.21 -2.42 6.06
N LEU A 12 0.73 -3.21 5.54
CA LEU A 12 1.87 -2.69 4.77
C LEU A 12 1.42 -2.10 3.43
N VAL A 13 0.47 -2.75 2.73
CA VAL A 13 -0.13 -2.20 1.51
C VAL A 13 -0.90 -0.91 1.81
N GLY A 14 -1.64 -0.86 2.92
CA GLY A 14 -2.28 0.36 3.41
C GLY A 14 -1.28 1.48 3.68
N ALA A 15 -0.17 1.16 4.34
CA ALA A 15 0.91 2.09 4.64
C ALA A 15 1.57 2.68 3.37
N LEU A 16 1.83 1.83 2.38
CA LEU A 16 2.33 2.27 1.08
C LEU A 16 1.33 3.18 0.37
N THR A 17 0.04 2.86 0.47
CA THR A 17 -1.02 3.66 -0.16
C THR A 17 -1.08 5.06 0.43
N ALA A 18 -0.96 5.20 1.75
CA ALA A 18 -0.87 6.50 2.40
C ALA A 18 0.36 7.29 1.92
N ASN A 19 1.52 6.64 1.82
CA ASN A 19 2.75 7.29 1.34
C ASN A 19 2.65 7.72 -0.14
N LEU A 20 2.03 6.91 -1.00
CA LEU A 20 1.75 7.27 -2.39
C LEU A 20 0.77 8.45 -2.49
N ASN A 21 -0.23 8.50 -1.60
CA ASN A 21 -1.17 9.61 -1.53
C ASN A 21 -0.47 10.92 -1.14
N GLU A 22 0.45 10.89 -0.17
CA GLU A 22 1.27 12.06 0.20
C GLU A 22 2.12 12.56 -0.98
N LEU A 23 2.62 11.65 -1.81
CA LEU A 23 3.34 12.01 -3.04
C LEU A 23 2.43 12.71 -4.06
N ILE A 24 1.28 12.11 -4.37
CA ILE A 24 0.34 12.63 -5.38
C ILE A 24 -0.24 13.99 -4.95
N ARG A 25 -0.45 14.20 -3.65
CA ARG A 25 -0.90 15.48 -3.08
C ARG A 25 0.21 16.52 -2.98
N GLY A 26 1.45 16.18 -3.34
CA GLY A 26 2.61 17.08 -3.27
C GLY A 26 3.09 17.39 -1.85
N GLU A 27 2.60 16.68 -0.83
CA GLU A 27 3.02 16.86 0.56
C GLU A 27 4.44 16.34 0.78
N SER A 28 4.90 15.39 -0.06
CA SER A 28 6.27 14.88 -0.06
C SER A 28 7.32 15.97 -0.26
N ALA A 29 7.04 17.03 -1.04
CA ALA A 29 7.99 18.13 -1.24
C ALA A 29 8.23 18.97 0.02
N LYS A 30 7.26 18.99 0.96
CA LYS A 30 7.40 19.66 2.26
C LYS A 30 8.17 18.81 3.27
N LEU A 31 8.06 17.49 3.16
CA LEU A 31 8.70 16.54 4.07
C LEU A 31 10.13 16.20 3.64
N HIS A 32 10.38 16.15 2.33
CA HIS A 32 11.67 15.85 1.72
C HIS A 32 12.06 16.92 0.69
N PRO A 33 12.47 18.12 1.13
CA PRO A 33 12.72 19.26 0.23
C PRO A 33 13.89 19.03 -0.74
N ASN A 34 14.82 18.13 -0.41
CA ASN A 34 15.97 17.81 -1.25
C ASN A 34 15.72 16.63 -2.20
N MET A 35 14.53 16.01 -2.13
CA MET A 35 14.21 14.82 -2.89
C MET A 35 13.71 15.18 -4.30
N SER A 36 14.58 14.98 -5.29
CA SER A 36 14.21 15.06 -6.71
C SER A 36 13.48 13.80 -7.16
N ILE A 37 12.22 13.95 -7.56
CA ILE A 37 11.40 12.85 -8.08
C ILE A 37 11.35 12.96 -9.60
N GLY A 38 12.08 12.06 -10.27
CA GLY A 38 12.04 12.00 -11.73
C GLY A 38 10.66 11.57 -12.25
N MET A 39 10.28 12.06 -13.43
CA MET A 39 8.99 11.80 -14.07
C MET A 39 8.62 10.31 -14.11
N LYS A 40 9.57 9.42 -14.44
CA LYS A 40 9.36 7.96 -14.46
C LYS A 40 8.94 7.40 -13.11
N THR A 41 9.55 7.88 -12.02
CA THR A 41 9.22 7.42 -10.66
C THR A 41 7.85 7.94 -10.25
N PHE A 42 7.53 9.19 -10.60
CA PHE A 42 6.22 9.77 -10.33
C PHE A 42 5.09 9.03 -11.07
N THR A 43 5.24 8.78 -12.38
CA THR A 43 4.25 8.04 -13.17
C THR A 43 4.03 6.63 -12.63
N LEU A 44 5.11 5.94 -12.24
CA LEU A 44 5.00 4.60 -11.66
C LEU A 44 4.29 4.62 -10.30
N ALA A 45 4.58 5.60 -9.45
CA ALA A 45 3.91 5.77 -8.16
C ALA A 45 2.42 6.10 -8.32
N ALA A 46 2.06 6.97 -9.26
CA ALA A 46 0.67 7.28 -9.59
C ALA A 46 -0.08 6.05 -10.13
N ALA A 47 0.55 5.28 -11.02
CA ALA A 47 -0.01 4.02 -11.50
C ALA A 47 -0.18 3.02 -10.35
N SER A 48 0.81 2.92 -9.45
CA SER A 48 0.72 2.06 -8.26
C SER A 48 -0.49 2.43 -7.42
N PHE A 49 -0.69 3.72 -7.15
CA PHE A 49 -1.83 4.20 -6.35
C PHE A 49 -3.17 3.83 -6.99
N ALA A 50 -3.32 3.98 -8.30
CA ALA A 50 -4.53 3.56 -9.00
C ALA A 50 -4.74 2.03 -8.91
N VAL A 51 -3.66 1.25 -9.09
CA VAL A 51 -3.71 -0.22 -9.08
C VAL A 51 -4.06 -0.79 -7.71
N VAL A 52 -3.61 -0.18 -6.60
CA VAL A 52 -3.94 -0.66 -5.24
C VAL A 52 -5.43 -0.90 -5.07
N TRP A 53 -6.26 0.04 -5.48
CA TRP A 53 -7.69 -0.02 -5.23
C TRP A 53 -8.35 -1.19 -5.96
N PHE A 54 -7.94 -1.44 -7.21
CA PHE A 54 -8.38 -2.61 -7.97
C PHE A 54 -7.85 -3.91 -7.38
N ALA A 55 -6.56 -3.94 -7.01
CA ALA A 55 -5.93 -5.12 -6.42
C ALA A 55 -6.60 -5.49 -5.09
N LEU A 56 -6.92 -4.50 -4.24
CA LEU A 56 -7.62 -4.68 -2.97
C LEU A 56 -9.03 -5.23 -3.17
N LEU A 57 -9.77 -4.68 -4.15
CA LEU A 57 -11.13 -5.13 -4.46
C LEU A 57 -11.14 -6.59 -4.94
N ILE A 58 -10.24 -6.96 -5.85
CA ILE A 58 -10.09 -8.34 -6.31
C ILE A 58 -9.72 -9.26 -5.15
N THR A 59 -8.75 -8.83 -4.32
CA THR A 59 -8.31 -9.59 -3.15
C THR A 59 -9.47 -9.86 -2.19
N ALA A 60 -10.24 -8.83 -1.82
CA ALA A 60 -11.37 -8.97 -0.92
C ALA A 60 -12.47 -9.88 -1.48
N ILE A 61 -12.79 -9.79 -2.78
CA ILE A 61 -13.78 -10.66 -3.43
C ILE A 61 -13.33 -12.12 -3.40
N TYR A 62 -12.09 -12.40 -3.81
CA TYR A 62 -11.58 -13.78 -3.85
C TYR A 62 -11.48 -14.40 -2.45
N THR A 63 -10.92 -13.67 -1.48
CA THR A 63 -10.82 -14.13 -0.09
C THR A 63 -12.22 -14.33 0.53
N SER A 64 -13.18 -13.45 0.21
CA SER A 64 -14.57 -13.60 0.66
C SER A 64 -15.25 -14.83 0.05
N SER A 65 -14.99 -15.14 -1.22
CA SER A 65 -15.61 -16.26 -1.93
C SER A 65 -15.05 -17.61 -1.50
N ASN A 66 -13.73 -17.70 -1.28
CA ASN A 66 -13.07 -18.97 -1.02
C ASN A 66 -13.11 -19.40 0.46
N ASN A 67 -13.10 -18.45 1.39
CA ASN A 67 -13.01 -18.75 2.82
C ASN A 67 -14.29 -18.40 3.57
N SER A 68 -14.62 -17.11 3.62
CA SER A 68 -15.82 -16.59 4.29
C SER A 68 -15.90 -15.07 4.09
N THR A 69 -17.11 -14.50 4.16
CA THR A 69 -17.32 -13.05 4.14
C THR A 69 -16.52 -12.32 5.23
N LEU A 70 -16.32 -12.98 6.39
CA LEU A 70 -15.52 -12.44 7.49
C LEU A 70 -14.06 -12.20 7.10
N ALA A 71 -13.46 -13.10 6.33
CA ALA A 71 -12.06 -12.97 5.89
C ALA A 71 -11.87 -11.76 4.94
N GLY A 72 -12.82 -11.52 4.04
CA GLY A 72 -12.82 -10.32 3.20
C GLY A 72 -12.92 -9.02 4.03
N ILE A 73 -13.72 -9.04 5.11
CA ILE A 73 -13.82 -7.90 6.05
C ILE A 73 -12.50 -7.70 6.80
N GLU A 74 -11.86 -8.77 7.28
CA GLU A 74 -10.56 -8.70 7.97
C GLU A 74 -9.48 -8.08 7.06
N VAL A 75 -9.41 -8.47 5.78
CA VAL A 75 -8.50 -7.87 4.78
C VAL A 75 -8.68 -6.35 4.71
N LEU A 76 -9.93 -5.89 4.59
CA LEU A 76 -10.26 -4.48 4.48
C LEU A 76 -9.92 -3.71 5.76
N ILE A 77 -10.23 -4.26 6.94
CA ILE A 77 -9.93 -3.63 8.22
C ILE A 77 -8.42 -3.48 8.41
N LEU A 78 -7.64 -4.52 8.09
CA LEU A 78 -6.18 -4.49 8.20
C LEU A 78 -5.56 -3.47 7.24
N PHE A 79 -6.05 -3.39 6.00
CA PHE A 79 -5.64 -2.38 5.04
C PHE A 79 -5.94 -0.96 5.55
N LEU A 80 -7.17 -0.72 6.02
CA LEU A 80 -7.59 0.58 6.56
C LEU A 80 -6.78 0.98 7.79
N ALA A 81 -6.45 0.01 8.67
CA ALA A 81 -5.61 0.27 9.84
C ALA A 81 -4.22 0.75 9.41
N GLY A 82 -3.58 0.06 8.46
CA GLY A 82 -2.27 0.46 7.93
C GLY A 82 -2.28 1.85 7.29
N LEU A 83 -3.30 2.12 6.46
CA LEU A 83 -3.50 3.41 5.80
C LEU A 83 -3.74 4.53 6.81
N GLY A 84 -4.64 4.33 7.77
CA GLY A 84 -4.99 5.33 8.78
C GLY A 84 -3.81 5.66 9.70
N LEU A 85 -3.11 4.63 10.20
CA LEU A 85 -1.96 4.82 11.10
C LEU A 85 -0.85 5.62 10.43
N THR A 86 -0.50 5.29 9.19
CA THR A 86 0.55 6.00 8.46
C THR A 86 0.13 7.37 7.97
N ALA A 87 -1.13 7.56 7.57
CA ALA A 87 -1.66 8.87 7.18
C ALA A 87 -1.66 9.86 8.36
N VAL A 88 -1.96 9.39 9.58
CA VAL A 88 -1.92 10.23 10.79
C VAL A 88 -0.48 10.47 11.25
N ALA A 89 0.36 9.43 11.26
CA ALA A 89 1.75 9.53 11.73
C ALA A 89 2.69 10.25 10.75
N LYS A 90 2.24 10.49 9.50
CA LYS A 90 3.09 10.96 8.38
C LYS A 90 4.32 10.08 8.23
N GLY A 91 4.11 8.79 7.96
CA GLY A 91 5.14 7.75 7.99
C GLY A 91 6.39 8.07 7.15
N SER A 92 6.25 8.87 6.09
CA SER A 92 7.35 9.36 5.27
C SER A 92 8.39 10.21 6.03
N ARG A 93 8.02 10.84 7.15
CA ARG A 93 8.93 11.65 7.97
C ARG A 93 10.07 10.83 8.58
N PHE A 94 9.84 9.54 8.82
CA PHE A 94 10.81 8.66 9.47
C PHE A 94 11.72 7.94 8.46
N ILE A 95 11.53 8.19 7.17
CA ILE A 95 12.22 7.49 6.07
C ILE A 95 13.15 8.46 5.36
N SER A 96 14.39 8.05 5.06
CA SER A 96 15.33 8.88 4.30
C SER A 96 14.89 9.06 2.84
N ASP A 97 15.21 10.20 2.22
CA ASP A 97 14.92 10.56 0.82
C ASP A 97 15.26 9.43 -0.17
N LYS A 98 16.45 8.81 -0.01
CA LYS A 98 16.90 7.71 -0.89
C LYS A 98 16.02 6.48 -0.74
N ALA A 99 15.63 6.15 0.50
CA ALA A 99 14.75 5.01 0.77
C ALA A 99 13.33 5.28 0.25
N GLN A 100 12.83 6.51 0.39
CA GLN A 100 11.51 6.91 -0.10
C GLN A 100 11.42 6.81 -1.63
N LEU A 101 12.47 7.18 -2.36
CA LEU A 101 12.54 6.96 -3.82
C LEU A 101 12.43 5.49 -4.21
N TRP A 102 13.10 4.59 -3.47
CA TRP A 102 13.01 3.15 -3.72
C TRP A 102 11.63 2.59 -3.37
N ILE A 103 11.02 3.07 -2.29
CA ILE A 103 9.64 2.70 -1.92
C ILE A 103 8.67 3.05 -3.05
N TYR A 104 8.79 4.23 -3.66
CA TYR A 104 7.94 4.60 -4.81
C TYR A 104 8.17 3.74 -6.06
N ARG A 105 9.40 3.31 -6.30
CA ARG A 105 9.73 2.43 -7.43
C ARG A 105 9.25 1.00 -7.24
N LEU A 106 9.28 0.51 -6.01
CA LEU A 106 8.92 -0.86 -5.65
C LEU A 106 7.45 -0.99 -5.23
N ALA A 107 6.70 0.10 -5.12
CA ALA A 107 5.31 0.08 -4.70
C ALA A 107 4.46 -0.84 -5.59
N LEU A 108 4.47 -0.62 -6.92
CA LEU A 108 3.67 -1.42 -7.85
C LEU A 108 3.90 -2.94 -7.73
N PRO A 109 5.15 -3.45 -7.86
CA PRO A 109 5.38 -4.89 -7.76
C PRO A 109 5.06 -5.42 -6.36
N PHE A 110 5.32 -4.63 -5.30
CA PHE A 110 4.99 -5.04 -3.93
C PHE A 110 3.48 -5.18 -3.71
N ILE A 111 2.69 -4.22 -4.18
CA ILE A 111 1.23 -4.23 -4.06
C ILE A 111 0.65 -5.46 -4.74
N LEU A 112 1.09 -5.73 -5.98
CA LEU A 112 0.62 -6.90 -6.73
C LEU A 112 1.01 -8.20 -6.05
N LEU A 113 2.27 -8.34 -5.63
CA LEU A 113 2.76 -9.54 -4.96
C LEU A 113 2.02 -9.78 -3.64
N ALA A 114 1.85 -8.73 -2.83
CA ALA A 114 1.12 -8.81 -1.57
C ALA A 114 -0.34 -9.24 -1.79
N SER A 115 -1.05 -8.63 -2.74
CA SER A 115 -2.41 -9.02 -3.10
C SER A 115 -2.49 -10.46 -3.59
N THR A 116 -1.58 -10.91 -4.46
CA THR A 116 -1.53 -12.30 -4.93
C THR A 116 -1.28 -13.29 -3.78
N LEU A 117 -0.36 -12.98 -2.86
CA LEU A 117 -0.12 -13.81 -1.68
C LEU A 117 -1.37 -13.90 -0.79
N VAL A 118 -2.12 -12.80 -0.63
CA VAL A 118 -3.35 -12.81 0.16
C VAL A 118 -4.44 -13.65 -0.51
N VAL A 119 -4.56 -13.60 -1.83
CA VAL A 119 -5.53 -14.43 -2.56
C VAL A 119 -5.21 -15.93 -2.42
N HIS A 120 -3.93 -16.31 -2.42
CA HIS A 120 -3.54 -17.72 -2.37
C HIS A 120 -3.44 -18.29 -0.95
N PHE A 121 -3.04 -17.48 0.03
CA PHE A 121 -2.77 -17.93 1.40
C PHE A 121 -3.73 -17.38 2.45
N GLY A 122 -4.55 -16.38 2.11
CA GLY A 122 -5.50 -15.74 3.01
C GLY A 122 -6.84 -16.43 3.06
#